data_AF-A0A1B1AJ44-F1
#
_entry.id   AF-A0A1B1AJ44-F1
#
_cell.length_a   1.000
_cell.length_b   1.000
_cell.length_c   1.000
_cell.angle_alpha   90.00
_cell.angle_beta   90.00
_cell.angle_gamma   90.00
#
_symmetry.space_group_name_H-M   'P 1'
#
loop_
_entity.id
_entity.type
_entity.pdbx_description
1 polymer ?
#
loop_
_entity_poly.entity_id
_entity_poly.type
_entity_poly.pdbx_seq_one_letter_code
_entity_poly.pdbx_strand_id
1 'polypeptide(L)'
;MSLLYAVVFASRCRSNHHRLAVDALRHLQSPDSERWRNLLLHFHAEYLAGAKAPDEVFKDFKNHVLHVREKEWGGAIESCEEWYRRTVRAMAAKDWKQAAYCAGVMSHYYVDPIQPFHTHQTEEENVIHRAVEWSFSKSYSTFQQILENDLGGYPKMDAPGGDNWLAEMVRAGAKLSNQYYETVIDHYDFAKGVKDPPAGLDQELKDTIAKLVGHAAVGLARILDRAFAEAAVRPPRMGDDLQGFFLALEIPIQAVLKTMDNAASRREVEAQYEEYRRTGKVRTTLGDDDKAVREMHALEVLKSPLSNLDAKWPREIGAKAGEGAPARAMSTKIPAIPRARQTRTIDLAPKAELPVIAPAPVPEPKQVKQQAPRELPEGAPLAKREKTLPKFTLNEGAPVVQAPSIGPKTAKRLEAVGVKTIADLLALNAEDGEQQIDARHISAKVIRDWQAQALLACTVPGMKSREAQALVACGIEDANALAASDATQLCEGVAQWGLSDEGQRAWGAAPAPTADDVATWIERAKRAIQEGKTNVAA
;
A
#
# COMPACT_ATOMS: atom_id res chain seq x y z
N MET A 1 20.82 12.06 -1.33
CA MET A 1 19.44 11.65 -0.97
C MET A 1 19.37 11.50 0.55
N SER A 2 18.36 12.05 1.22
CA SER A 2 18.27 11.97 2.68
C SER A 2 17.92 10.55 3.14
N LEU A 3 18.38 10.16 4.32
CA LEU A 3 18.05 8.87 4.94
C LEU A 3 16.54 8.71 5.12
N LEU A 4 15.85 9.81 5.46
CA LEU A 4 14.40 9.88 5.59
C LEU A 4 13.68 9.43 4.32
N TYR A 5 14.09 9.94 3.15
CA TYR A 5 13.55 9.50 1.86
C TYR A 5 13.73 8.00 1.68
N ALA A 6 14.95 7.50 1.87
CA ALA A 6 15.29 6.11 1.55
C ALA A 6 14.43 5.15 2.38
N VAL A 7 14.20 5.48 3.65
CA VAL A 7 13.38 4.63 4.52
C VAL A 7 11.90 4.74 4.20
N VAL A 8 11.33 5.93 4.01
CA VAL A 8 9.91 6.07 3.63
C VAL A 8 9.64 5.37 2.29
N PHE A 9 10.51 5.55 1.30
CA PHE A 9 10.39 4.92 -0.01
C PHE A 9 10.47 3.39 0.08
N ALA A 10 11.40 2.84 0.86
CA ALA A 10 11.57 1.39 0.96
C ALA A 10 10.50 0.70 1.83
N SER A 11 10.09 1.34 2.93
CA SER A 11 9.25 0.72 3.97
C SER A 11 7.77 1.09 3.89
N ARG A 12 7.41 2.33 3.53
CA ARG A 12 6.02 2.83 3.57
C ARG A 12 5.35 2.87 2.19
N CYS A 13 6.12 2.91 1.11
CA CYS A 13 5.56 2.91 -0.24
C CYS A 13 5.14 1.49 -0.65
N ARG A 14 3.82 1.27 -0.71
CA ARG A 14 3.20 -0.03 -1.04
C ARG A 14 2.59 -0.08 -2.45
N SER A 15 2.24 1.07 -3.03
CA SER A 15 1.65 1.21 -4.38
C SER A 15 2.51 2.05 -5.34
N ASN A 16 2.13 2.11 -6.61
CA ASN A 16 2.76 3.00 -7.59
C ASN A 16 2.51 4.47 -7.27
N HIS A 17 1.29 4.87 -6.87
CA HIS A 17 1.01 6.25 -6.44
C HIS A 17 1.90 6.67 -5.27
N HIS A 18 2.09 5.82 -4.25
CA HIS A 18 3.04 6.12 -3.17
C HIS A 18 4.46 6.36 -3.69
N ARG A 19 4.94 5.47 -4.57
CA ARG A 19 6.30 5.56 -5.10
C ARG A 19 6.48 6.81 -5.94
N LEU A 20 5.56 7.11 -6.86
CA LEU A 20 5.62 8.31 -7.70
C LEU A 20 5.54 9.60 -6.87
N ALA A 21 4.62 9.65 -5.90
CA ALA A 21 4.49 10.78 -4.98
C ALA A 21 5.81 11.06 -4.24
N VAL A 22 6.43 10.02 -3.69
CA VAL A 22 7.70 10.17 -2.96
C VAL A 22 8.88 10.43 -3.91
N ASP A 23 8.96 9.74 -5.06
CA ASP A 23 10.03 9.89 -6.05
C ASP A 23 10.08 11.31 -6.63
N ALA A 24 8.92 11.95 -6.84
CA ALA A 24 8.83 13.34 -7.26
C ALA A 24 9.56 14.31 -6.31
N LEU A 25 9.61 14.02 -5.00
CA LEU A 25 10.30 14.86 -4.01
C LEU A 25 11.83 14.95 -4.23
N ARG A 26 12.40 14.06 -5.04
CA ARG A 26 13.82 14.11 -5.45
C ARG A 26 14.09 15.18 -6.49
N HIS A 27 13.06 15.54 -7.24
CA HIS A 27 13.16 16.38 -8.44
C HIS A 27 12.68 17.82 -8.21
N LEU A 28 12.34 18.18 -6.97
CA LEU A 28 12.02 19.56 -6.57
C LEU A 28 13.17 20.51 -6.88
N GLN A 29 12.84 21.69 -7.39
CA GLN A 29 13.78 22.75 -7.76
C GLN A 29 13.61 24.02 -6.91
N SER A 30 12.60 24.09 -6.05
CA SER A 30 12.42 25.19 -5.11
C SER A 30 13.70 25.47 -4.29
N PRO A 31 14.02 26.74 -3.99
CA PRO A 31 15.15 27.09 -3.12
C PRO A 31 15.10 26.42 -1.73
N ASP A 32 13.91 26.16 -1.22
CA ASP A 32 13.66 25.46 0.05
C ASP A 32 13.33 23.95 -0.17
N SER A 33 13.66 23.37 -1.33
CA SER A 33 13.28 22.00 -1.75
C SER A 33 13.58 20.92 -0.72
N GLU A 34 14.73 20.98 -0.03
CA GLU A 34 15.07 20.02 1.01
C GLU A 34 14.10 20.10 2.20
N ARG A 35 13.70 21.31 2.60
CA ARG A 35 12.78 21.52 3.71
C ARG A 35 11.35 21.12 3.34
N TRP A 36 10.92 21.41 2.12
CA TRP A 36 9.63 20.95 1.59
C TRP A 36 9.55 19.42 1.54
N ARG A 37 10.61 18.78 1.04
CA ARG A 37 10.72 17.32 1.06
C ARG A 37 10.67 16.78 2.49
N ASN A 38 11.44 17.33 3.42
CA ASN A 38 11.44 16.87 4.81
C ASN A 38 10.08 17.09 5.49
N LEU A 39 9.37 18.17 5.17
CA LEU A 39 8.01 18.42 5.65
C LEU A 39 7.03 17.33 5.18
N LEU A 40 6.99 17.06 3.86
CA LEU A 40 6.08 16.06 3.31
C LEU A 40 6.43 14.64 3.77
N LEU A 41 7.71 14.32 3.92
CA LEU A 41 8.16 13.03 4.46
C LEU A 41 7.93 12.89 5.98
N HIS A 42 7.93 14.00 6.72
CA HIS A 42 7.49 13.98 8.11
C HIS A 42 6.01 13.58 8.19
N PHE A 43 5.15 14.21 7.40
CA PHE A 43 3.73 13.88 7.24
C PHE A 43 3.49 12.76 6.20
N HIS A 44 4.40 11.78 6.12
CA HIS A 44 4.29 10.71 5.12
C HIS A 44 3.01 9.89 5.28
N ALA A 45 2.50 9.70 6.50
CA ALA A 45 1.26 8.95 6.73
C ALA A 45 0.10 9.61 5.99
N GLU A 46 -0.07 10.93 6.14
CA GLU A 46 -1.11 11.70 5.46
C GLU A 46 -0.84 11.84 3.97
N TYR A 47 0.42 12.07 3.57
CA TYR A 47 0.77 12.19 2.16
C TYR A 47 0.47 10.90 1.38
N LEU A 48 0.85 9.75 1.94
CA LEU A 48 0.60 8.45 1.33
C LEU A 48 -0.88 8.05 1.39
N ALA A 49 -1.57 8.34 2.51
CA ALA A 49 -3.02 8.15 2.59
C ALA A 49 -3.76 8.97 1.53
N GLY A 50 -3.36 10.23 1.30
CA GLY A 50 -3.91 11.06 0.23
C GLY A 50 -3.68 10.45 -1.16
N ALA A 51 -2.48 9.92 -1.42
CA ALA A 51 -2.14 9.31 -2.71
C ALA A 51 -2.91 8.01 -3.04
N LYS A 52 -3.65 7.44 -2.08
CA LYS A 52 -4.54 6.28 -2.26
C LYS A 52 -6.02 6.59 -2.03
N ALA A 53 -6.34 7.75 -1.47
CA ALA A 53 -7.72 8.09 -1.13
C ALA A 53 -8.69 8.04 -2.34
N PRO A 54 -8.30 8.42 -3.56
CA PRO A 54 -9.18 8.26 -4.71
C PRO A 54 -9.61 6.80 -4.96
N ASP A 55 -8.71 5.83 -4.84
CA ASP A 55 -9.02 4.39 -5.00
C ASP A 55 -9.82 3.82 -3.83
N GLU A 56 -9.41 4.15 -2.61
CA GLU A 56 -9.85 3.42 -1.41
C GLU A 56 -11.05 4.08 -0.72
N VAL A 57 -11.15 5.42 -0.81
CA VAL A 57 -12.11 6.22 -0.05
C VAL A 57 -13.13 6.90 -0.95
N PHE A 58 -12.69 7.62 -1.99
CA PHE A 58 -13.60 8.39 -2.85
C PHE A 58 -14.30 7.50 -3.86
N LYS A 59 -13.55 6.52 -4.44
CA LYS A 59 -14.03 5.58 -5.44
C LYS A 59 -14.69 6.27 -6.63
N ASP A 60 -14.14 7.42 -7.01
CA ASP A 60 -14.61 8.26 -8.09
C ASP A 60 -13.92 7.90 -9.41
N PHE A 61 -13.96 6.61 -9.77
CA PHE A 61 -13.11 5.98 -10.80
C PHE A 61 -13.06 6.70 -12.16
N LYS A 62 -14.13 7.40 -12.58
CA LYS A 62 -14.11 8.23 -13.80
C LYS A 62 -13.07 9.35 -13.76
N ASN A 63 -12.77 9.85 -12.57
CA ASN A 63 -11.82 10.94 -12.37
C ASN A 63 -10.35 10.48 -12.49
N HIS A 64 -10.12 9.17 -12.60
CA HIS A 64 -8.78 8.58 -12.70
C HIS A 64 -8.32 8.46 -14.15
N VAL A 65 -9.21 8.75 -15.11
CA VAL A 65 -8.95 8.57 -16.54
C VAL A 65 -9.01 9.89 -17.30
N LEU A 66 -8.30 9.92 -18.44
CA LEU A 66 -8.38 10.98 -19.43
C LEU A 66 -8.28 10.39 -20.85
N HIS A 67 -9.42 10.10 -21.46
CA HIS A 67 -9.50 9.49 -22.79
C HIS A 67 -9.24 10.51 -23.90
N VAL A 68 -7.98 10.65 -24.29
CA VAL A 68 -7.52 11.67 -25.25
C VAL A 68 -8.09 11.49 -26.65
N ARG A 69 -8.53 10.27 -27.01
CA ARG A 69 -9.16 9.96 -28.31
C ARG A 69 -10.65 10.27 -28.35
N GLU A 70 -11.25 10.52 -27.19
CA GLU A 70 -12.70 10.55 -26.99
C GLU A 70 -13.13 11.90 -26.42
N LYS A 71 -12.59 12.98 -27.01
CA LYS A 71 -12.83 14.36 -26.58
C LYS A 71 -12.45 14.62 -25.11
N GLU A 72 -11.36 13.99 -24.67
CA GLU A 72 -10.85 14.14 -23.30
C GLU A 72 -11.85 13.66 -22.24
N TRP A 73 -12.62 12.60 -22.56
CA TRP A 73 -13.58 12.01 -21.63
C TRP A 73 -12.88 11.48 -20.37
N GLY A 74 -13.41 11.80 -19.19
CA GLY A 74 -12.81 11.50 -17.90
C GLY A 74 -13.01 12.65 -16.93
N GLY A 75 -12.23 12.68 -15.85
CA GLY A 75 -12.27 13.76 -14.86
C GLY A 75 -10.93 14.08 -14.19
N ALA A 76 -9.83 13.57 -14.74
CA ALA A 76 -8.49 13.73 -14.15
C ALA A 76 -8.03 15.20 -14.12
N ILE A 77 -8.36 16.00 -15.15
CA ILE A 77 -7.97 17.42 -15.22
C ILE A 77 -8.64 18.19 -14.08
N GLU A 78 -9.96 18.14 -14.01
CA GLU A 78 -10.77 18.88 -13.04
C GLU A 78 -10.42 18.47 -11.60
N SER A 79 -10.20 17.17 -11.38
CA SER A 79 -9.83 16.63 -10.07
C SER A 79 -8.44 17.06 -9.64
N CYS A 80 -7.46 16.99 -10.56
CA CYS A 80 -6.11 17.47 -10.31
C CYS A 80 -6.10 18.98 -9.98
N GLU A 81 -6.81 19.80 -10.73
CA GLU A 81 -6.93 21.24 -10.48
C GLU A 81 -7.63 21.56 -9.15
N GLU A 82 -8.69 20.84 -8.80
CA GLU A 82 -9.36 21.01 -7.52
C GLU A 82 -8.43 20.70 -6.34
N TRP A 83 -7.75 19.56 -6.39
CA TRP A 83 -6.83 19.17 -5.32
C TRP A 83 -5.54 19.99 -5.29
N TYR A 84 -5.11 20.54 -6.42
CA TYR A 84 -4.08 21.56 -6.47
C TYR A 84 -4.48 22.80 -5.68
N ARG A 85 -5.68 23.36 -5.93
CA ARG A 85 -6.19 24.54 -5.19
C ARG A 85 -6.28 24.27 -3.69
N ARG A 86 -6.70 23.07 -3.29
CA ARG A 86 -6.75 22.65 -1.87
C ARG A 86 -5.36 22.55 -1.25
N THR A 87 -4.39 22.01 -1.99
CA THR A 87 -2.99 21.93 -1.58
C THR A 87 -2.42 23.32 -1.30
N VAL A 88 -2.56 24.25 -2.26
CA VAL A 88 -2.08 25.63 -2.12
C VAL A 88 -2.76 26.33 -0.94
N ARG A 89 -4.08 26.17 -0.78
CA ARG A 89 -4.84 26.76 0.34
C ARG A 89 -4.36 26.24 1.70
N ALA A 90 -4.19 24.94 1.84
CA ALA A 90 -3.73 24.33 3.09
C ALA A 90 -2.29 24.77 3.43
N MET A 91 -1.41 24.87 2.43
CA MET A 91 -0.05 25.40 2.60
C MET A 91 -0.06 26.86 3.04
N ALA A 92 -0.85 27.71 2.39
CA ALA A 92 -0.97 29.12 2.75
C ALA A 92 -1.50 29.31 4.18
N ALA A 93 -2.44 28.44 4.61
CA ALA A 93 -2.94 28.38 5.98
C ALA A 93 -1.94 27.76 6.98
N LYS A 94 -0.82 27.22 6.51
CA LYS A 94 0.19 26.48 7.30
C LYS A 94 -0.38 25.25 8.01
N ASP A 95 -1.48 24.70 7.50
CA ASP A 95 -1.98 23.39 7.92
C ASP A 95 -1.19 22.31 7.19
N TRP A 96 -0.01 22.00 7.71
CA TRP A 96 0.96 21.14 7.03
C TRP A 96 0.47 19.70 6.89
N LYS A 97 -0.32 19.21 7.85
CA LYS A 97 -0.91 17.88 7.82
C LYS A 97 -1.95 17.79 6.70
N GLN A 98 -2.85 18.75 6.62
CA GLN A 98 -3.83 18.81 5.54
C GLN A 98 -3.17 19.06 4.18
N ALA A 99 -2.14 19.91 4.12
CA ALA A 99 -1.38 20.18 2.90
C ALA A 99 -0.71 18.91 2.36
N ALA A 100 -0.13 18.09 3.25
CA ALA A 100 0.43 16.79 2.86
C ALA A 100 -0.65 15.86 2.31
N TYR A 101 -1.79 15.71 2.99
CA TYR A 101 -2.91 14.91 2.48
C TYR A 101 -3.39 15.38 1.10
N CYS A 102 -3.67 16.68 0.95
CA CYS A 102 -4.13 17.26 -0.32
C CYS A 102 -3.10 17.08 -1.45
N ALA A 103 -1.81 17.27 -1.16
CA ALA A 103 -0.75 17.05 -2.14
C ALA A 103 -0.68 15.57 -2.58
N GLY A 104 -0.96 14.65 -1.66
CA GLY A 104 -1.07 13.22 -1.94
C GLY A 104 -2.21 12.94 -2.90
N VAL A 105 -3.41 13.46 -2.60
CA VAL A 105 -4.57 13.29 -3.48
C VAL A 105 -4.35 13.90 -4.86
N MET A 106 -3.81 15.12 -4.92
CA MET A 106 -3.45 15.78 -6.17
C MET A 106 -2.45 14.93 -6.98
N SER A 107 -1.47 14.31 -6.32
CA SER A 107 -0.49 13.47 -6.99
C SER A 107 -1.14 12.30 -7.73
N HIS A 108 -2.16 11.68 -7.14
CA HIS A 108 -2.89 10.57 -7.72
C HIS A 108 -3.50 10.96 -9.08
N TYR A 109 -4.42 11.94 -9.09
CA TYR A 109 -5.08 12.40 -10.31
C TYR A 109 -4.14 12.95 -11.38
N TYR A 110 -2.94 13.43 -11.00
CA TYR A 110 -1.93 13.82 -11.97
C TYR A 110 -1.26 12.61 -12.63
N VAL A 111 -0.93 11.56 -11.86
CA VAL A 111 -0.14 10.44 -12.36
C VAL A 111 -0.94 9.36 -13.08
N ASP A 112 -2.22 9.17 -12.74
CA ASP A 112 -3.06 8.14 -13.36
C ASP A 112 -3.11 8.27 -14.88
N PRO A 113 -3.43 9.45 -15.47
CA PRO A 113 -3.47 9.56 -16.92
C PRO A 113 -2.09 9.40 -17.58
N ILE A 114 -0.99 9.29 -16.83
CA ILE A 114 0.35 9.00 -17.35
C ILE A 114 0.60 7.48 -17.43
N GLN A 115 -0.28 6.67 -16.84
CA GLN A 115 -0.38 5.24 -17.11
C GLN A 115 -1.21 5.04 -18.40
N PRO A 116 -0.74 4.23 -19.38
CA PRO A 116 -1.41 4.11 -20.68
C PRO A 116 -2.90 3.71 -20.62
N PHE A 117 -3.26 2.69 -19.86
CA PHE A 117 -4.61 2.18 -19.65
C PHE A 117 -5.61 3.20 -19.07
N HIS A 118 -5.15 4.26 -18.41
CA HIS A 118 -6.03 5.35 -17.97
C HIS A 118 -6.34 6.38 -19.07
N THR A 119 -5.98 6.10 -20.33
CA THR A 119 -6.15 7.05 -21.46
C THR A 119 -7.04 6.57 -22.59
N HIS A 120 -7.61 5.38 -22.46
CA HIS A 120 -8.61 4.83 -23.37
C HIS A 120 -9.31 3.64 -22.69
N GLN A 121 -10.27 3.01 -23.37
CA GLN A 121 -10.95 1.83 -22.83
C GLN A 121 -11.17 0.79 -23.95
N THR A 122 -10.67 -0.43 -23.74
CA THR A 122 -10.98 -1.56 -24.62
C THR A 122 -11.24 -2.86 -23.85
N GLU A 123 -11.78 -3.87 -24.53
CA GLU A 123 -12.06 -5.16 -23.90
C GLU A 123 -10.78 -5.97 -23.67
N GLU A 124 -9.72 -5.70 -24.44
CA GLU A 124 -8.39 -6.31 -24.26
C GLU A 124 -7.71 -5.80 -23.00
N GLU A 125 -7.76 -4.49 -22.77
CA GLU A 125 -7.24 -3.87 -21.56
C GLU A 125 -7.87 -4.50 -20.32
N ASN A 126 -9.21 -4.63 -20.28
CA ASN A 126 -9.94 -5.23 -19.15
C ASN A 126 -9.45 -6.64 -18.78
N VAL A 127 -8.85 -7.37 -19.72
CA VAL A 127 -8.30 -8.71 -19.46
C VAL A 127 -7.01 -8.63 -18.63
N ILE A 128 -6.20 -7.60 -18.84
CA ILE A 128 -4.82 -7.53 -18.33
C ILE A 128 -4.55 -6.31 -17.46
N HIS A 129 -5.48 -5.37 -17.31
CA HIS A 129 -5.30 -4.09 -16.63
C HIS A 129 -4.60 -4.29 -15.29
N ARG A 130 -5.25 -5.05 -14.41
CA ARG A 130 -4.74 -5.33 -13.08
C ARG A 130 -3.41 -6.07 -13.05
N ALA A 131 -3.22 -7.00 -13.97
CA ALA A 131 -1.97 -7.77 -14.09
C ALA A 131 -0.79 -6.85 -14.48
N VAL A 132 -1.02 -5.92 -15.41
CA VAL A 132 -0.05 -4.92 -15.85
C VAL A 132 0.31 -3.97 -14.71
N GLU A 133 -0.69 -3.44 -14.00
CA GLU A 133 -0.45 -2.56 -12.86
C GLU A 133 0.39 -3.23 -11.76
N TRP A 134 0.06 -4.49 -11.44
CA TRP A 134 0.80 -5.27 -10.47
C TRP A 134 2.25 -5.47 -10.92
N SER A 135 2.46 -5.78 -12.20
CA SER A 135 3.78 -5.93 -12.82
C SER A 135 4.59 -4.64 -12.78
N PHE A 136 3.97 -3.49 -13.02
CA PHE A 136 4.61 -2.19 -12.89
C PHE A 136 5.01 -1.92 -11.43
N SER A 137 4.13 -2.23 -10.47
CA SER A 137 4.41 -2.08 -9.04
C SER A 137 5.58 -2.95 -8.55
N LYS A 138 5.73 -4.16 -9.11
CA LYS A 138 6.90 -5.02 -8.82
C LYS A 138 8.17 -4.61 -9.54
N SER A 139 8.05 -3.86 -10.63
CA SER A 139 9.18 -3.46 -11.48
C SER A 139 9.63 -2.01 -11.29
N TYR A 140 9.07 -1.28 -10.33
CA TYR A 140 9.36 0.15 -10.15
C TYR A 140 10.86 0.47 -10.01
N SER A 141 11.61 -0.32 -9.24
CA SER A 141 13.06 -0.13 -9.10
C SER A 141 13.81 -0.35 -10.42
N THR A 142 13.33 -1.27 -11.26
CA THR A 142 13.88 -1.52 -12.60
C THR A 142 13.67 -0.29 -13.48
N PHE A 143 12.51 0.35 -13.41
CA PHE A 143 12.24 1.59 -14.15
C PHE A 143 13.18 2.73 -13.74
N GLN A 144 13.42 2.90 -12.43
CA GLN A 144 14.39 3.88 -11.94
C GLN A 144 15.82 3.56 -12.43
N GLN A 145 16.22 2.30 -12.41
CA GLN A 145 17.54 1.88 -12.91
C GLN A 145 17.70 2.15 -14.39
N ILE A 146 16.68 1.87 -15.21
CA ILE A 146 16.69 2.16 -16.65
C ILE A 146 16.83 3.67 -16.89
N LEU A 147 16.05 4.49 -16.17
CA LEU A 147 16.18 5.94 -16.26
C LEU A 147 17.61 6.40 -15.91
N GLU A 148 18.10 6.02 -14.74
CA GLU A 148 19.35 6.53 -14.18
C GLU A 148 20.60 6.02 -14.90
N ASN A 149 20.63 4.75 -15.28
CA ASN A 149 21.82 4.10 -15.81
C ASN A 149 21.83 4.03 -17.33
N ASP A 150 20.66 3.94 -17.97
CA ASP A 150 20.57 3.56 -19.37
C ASP A 150 19.98 4.66 -20.27
N LEU A 151 19.12 5.53 -19.74
CA LEU A 151 18.47 6.62 -20.48
C LEU A 151 19.03 8.01 -20.17
N GLY A 152 20.11 8.09 -19.39
CA GLY A 152 20.80 9.36 -19.09
C GLY A 152 20.15 10.20 -18.00
N GLY A 153 19.23 9.62 -17.23
CA GLY A 153 18.53 10.23 -16.10
C GLY A 153 17.05 10.50 -16.36
N TYR A 154 16.44 11.19 -15.40
CA TYR A 154 15.05 11.63 -15.50
C TYR A 154 14.91 12.77 -16.52
N PRO A 155 13.74 12.90 -17.19
CA PRO A 155 13.52 13.94 -18.18
C PRO A 155 13.61 15.35 -17.58
N LYS A 156 13.99 16.33 -18.40
CA LYS A 156 13.82 17.75 -18.05
C LYS A 156 12.44 18.21 -18.51
N MET A 157 11.73 18.88 -17.62
CA MET A 157 10.40 19.41 -17.88
C MET A 157 10.22 20.69 -17.06
N ASP A 158 9.59 21.68 -17.68
CA ASP A 158 9.14 22.91 -17.05
C ASP A 158 7.61 22.95 -17.08
N ALA A 159 7.00 23.57 -16.08
CA ALA A 159 5.56 23.83 -16.11
C ALA A 159 5.25 24.87 -17.18
N PRO A 160 4.20 24.69 -18.01
CA PRO A 160 3.77 25.70 -18.96
C PRO A 160 3.42 27.04 -18.27
N GLY A 161 3.49 28.12 -19.04
CA GLY A 161 2.97 29.42 -18.61
C GLY A 161 1.44 29.48 -18.72
N GLY A 162 0.84 30.61 -18.29
CA GLY A 162 -0.59 30.87 -18.43
C GLY A 162 -1.46 30.22 -17.35
N ASP A 163 -2.77 30.43 -17.47
CA ASP A 163 -3.76 30.07 -16.45
C ASP A 163 -4.14 28.57 -16.50
N ASN A 164 -4.07 27.95 -17.69
CA ASN A 164 -4.43 26.54 -17.92
C ASN A 164 -3.23 25.58 -17.84
N TRP A 165 -2.12 26.03 -17.27
CA TRP A 165 -0.85 25.29 -17.27
C TRP A 165 -0.97 23.88 -16.67
N LEU A 166 -1.81 23.70 -15.63
CA LEU A 166 -1.97 22.40 -14.96
C LEU A 166 -2.77 21.43 -15.82
N ALA A 167 -3.89 21.86 -16.39
CA ALA A 167 -4.63 21.09 -17.38
C ALA A 167 -3.75 20.71 -18.59
N GLU A 168 -2.88 21.60 -19.06
CA GLU A 168 -1.93 21.31 -20.13
C GLU A 168 -0.91 20.23 -19.73
N MET A 169 -0.41 20.25 -18.49
CA MET A 169 0.49 19.20 -17.99
C MET A 169 -0.22 17.83 -17.91
N VAL A 170 -1.43 17.77 -17.36
CA VAL A 170 -2.22 16.52 -17.29
C VAL A 170 -2.49 15.98 -18.70
N ARG A 171 -2.95 16.85 -19.61
CA ARG A 171 -3.23 16.51 -21.01
C ARG A 171 -1.98 16.05 -21.75
N ALA A 172 -0.84 16.70 -21.53
CA ALA A 172 0.43 16.31 -22.16
C ALA A 172 0.87 14.92 -21.70
N GLY A 173 0.75 14.64 -20.39
CA GLY A 173 1.00 13.31 -19.83
C GLY A 173 0.12 12.23 -20.47
N ALA A 174 -1.19 12.49 -20.55
CA ALA A 174 -2.15 11.57 -21.18
C ALA A 174 -1.90 11.34 -22.67
N LYS A 175 -1.58 12.39 -23.42
CA LYS A 175 -1.25 12.26 -24.85
C LYS A 175 0.05 11.51 -25.08
N LEU A 176 1.01 11.61 -24.16
CA LEU A 176 2.26 10.86 -24.22
C LEU A 176 2.02 9.38 -23.91
N SER A 177 1.32 9.06 -22.82
CA SER A 177 1.05 7.68 -22.40
C SER A 177 0.14 6.94 -23.39
N ASN A 178 -0.86 7.61 -23.97
CA ASN A 178 -1.78 7.00 -24.94
C ASN A 178 -1.11 6.50 -26.23
N GLN A 179 0.07 7.02 -26.59
CA GLN A 179 0.86 6.52 -27.72
C GLN A 179 1.34 5.07 -27.51
N TYR A 180 1.35 4.63 -26.26
CA TYR A 180 1.80 3.30 -25.85
C TYR A 180 0.66 2.39 -25.40
N TYR A 181 -0.60 2.83 -25.53
CA TYR A 181 -1.77 2.05 -25.09
C TYR A 181 -1.79 0.66 -25.74
N GLU A 182 -1.70 0.61 -27.07
CA GLU A 182 -1.64 -0.64 -27.82
C GLU A 182 -0.34 -1.41 -27.58
N THR A 183 0.78 -0.71 -27.37
CA THR A 183 2.06 -1.35 -27.05
C THR A 183 1.95 -2.18 -25.78
N VAL A 184 1.30 -1.67 -24.72
CA VAL A 184 1.08 -2.43 -23.48
C VAL A 184 0.24 -3.67 -23.74
N ILE A 185 -0.84 -3.57 -24.53
CA ILE A 185 -1.69 -4.71 -24.88
C ILE A 185 -0.92 -5.76 -25.69
N ASP A 186 -0.14 -5.31 -26.67
CA ASP A 186 0.55 -6.19 -27.62
C ASP A 186 1.75 -6.91 -26.99
N HIS A 187 2.45 -6.29 -26.04
CA HIS A 187 3.72 -6.81 -25.52
C HIS A 187 3.61 -7.49 -24.16
N TYR A 188 2.51 -7.30 -23.42
CA TYR A 188 2.39 -7.89 -22.09
C TYR A 188 2.12 -9.40 -22.15
N ASP A 189 2.99 -10.19 -21.52
CA ASP A 189 2.82 -11.64 -21.40
C ASP A 189 2.03 -11.99 -20.14
N PHE A 190 0.72 -12.14 -20.27
CA PHE A 190 -0.15 -12.43 -19.12
C PHE A 190 0.18 -13.78 -18.46
N ALA A 191 0.55 -14.80 -19.25
CA ALA A 191 0.86 -16.13 -18.75
C ALA A 191 2.14 -16.17 -17.90
N LYS A 192 3.12 -15.31 -18.21
CA LYS A 192 4.29 -15.10 -17.34
C LYS A 192 3.96 -14.18 -16.17
N GLY A 193 3.29 -13.05 -16.43
CA GLY A 193 3.00 -12.03 -15.42
C GLY A 193 2.15 -12.52 -14.25
N VAL A 194 1.19 -13.42 -14.47
CA VAL A 194 0.41 -14.03 -13.38
C VAL A 194 1.28 -14.86 -12.43
N LYS A 195 2.37 -15.47 -12.92
CA LYS A 195 3.28 -16.31 -12.12
C LYS A 195 4.38 -15.48 -11.46
N ASP A 196 4.98 -14.59 -12.25
CA ASP A 196 6.06 -13.69 -11.88
C ASP A 196 5.82 -12.32 -12.56
N PRO A 197 5.28 -11.32 -11.85
CA PRO A 197 4.81 -10.07 -12.47
C PRO A 197 5.86 -9.35 -13.34
N PRO A 198 7.12 -9.16 -12.87
CA PRO A 198 8.17 -8.59 -13.72
C PRO A 198 8.47 -9.36 -15.00
N ALA A 199 8.20 -10.67 -15.05
CA ALA A 199 8.41 -11.50 -16.24
C ALA A 199 7.33 -11.31 -17.32
N GLY A 200 6.19 -10.70 -16.98
CA GLY A 200 5.18 -10.26 -17.95
C GLY A 200 5.63 -9.07 -18.80
N LEU A 201 6.68 -8.36 -18.38
CA LEU A 201 7.22 -7.20 -19.06
C LEU A 201 8.44 -7.59 -19.91
N ASP A 202 8.34 -7.44 -21.23
CA ASP A 202 9.52 -7.45 -22.09
C ASP A 202 10.32 -6.14 -21.97
N GLN A 203 11.44 -6.02 -22.68
CA GLN A 203 12.28 -4.83 -22.57
C GLN A 203 11.65 -3.58 -23.18
N GLU A 204 10.85 -3.72 -24.25
CA GLU A 204 10.15 -2.60 -24.89
C GLU A 204 9.19 -1.95 -23.88
N LEU A 205 8.43 -2.76 -23.14
CA LEU A 205 7.58 -2.27 -22.06
C LEU A 205 8.39 -1.63 -20.94
N LYS A 206 9.49 -2.26 -20.51
CA LYS A 206 10.33 -1.70 -19.43
C LYS A 206 10.87 -0.33 -19.80
N ASP A 207 11.35 -0.14 -21.02
CA ASP A 207 11.90 1.12 -21.49
C ASP A 207 10.84 2.19 -21.67
N THR A 208 9.69 1.81 -22.21
CA THR A 208 8.54 2.70 -22.41
C THR A 208 8.00 3.21 -21.07
N ILE A 209 7.72 2.29 -20.15
CA ILE A 209 7.16 2.62 -18.85
C ILE A 209 8.17 3.37 -17.98
N ALA A 210 9.47 3.08 -18.11
CA ALA A 210 10.51 3.88 -17.44
C ALA A 210 10.43 5.36 -17.84
N LYS A 211 10.25 5.67 -19.14
CA LYS A 211 10.07 7.06 -19.60
C LYS A 211 8.82 7.72 -19.02
N LEU A 212 7.69 6.99 -18.96
CA LEU A 212 6.44 7.49 -18.38
C LEU A 212 6.55 7.74 -16.87
N VAL A 213 7.20 6.84 -16.13
CA VAL A 213 7.52 7.02 -14.70
C VAL A 213 8.39 8.27 -14.50
N GLY A 214 9.39 8.47 -15.35
CA GLY A 214 10.23 9.66 -15.32
C GLY A 214 9.44 10.95 -15.58
N HIS A 215 8.54 10.92 -16.56
CA HIS A 215 7.64 12.04 -16.87
C HIS A 215 6.72 12.37 -15.69
N ALA A 216 6.07 11.35 -15.11
CA ALA A 216 5.19 11.49 -13.96
C ALA A 216 5.92 12.06 -12.73
N ALA A 217 7.08 11.51 -12.37
CA ALA A 217 7.83 11.96 -11.20
C ALA A 217 8.32 13.41 -11.34
N VAL A 218 8.87 13.78 -12.51
CA VAL A 218 9.37 15.15 -12.73
C VAL A 218 8.23 16.15 -12.87
N GLY A 219 7.18 15.80 -13.62
CA GLY A 219 6.02 16.68 -13.79
C GLY A 219 5.32 16.97 -12.47
N LEU A 220 5.14 15.95 -11.61
CA LEU A 220 4.61 16.14 -10.27
C LEU A 220 5.50 17.06 -9.43
N ALA A 221 6.82 16.94 -9.55
CA ALA A 221 7.75 17.82 -8.86
C ALA A 221 7.59 19.29 -9.30
N ARG A 222 7.34 19.56 -10.59
CA ARG A 222 7.07 20.91 -11.09
C ARG A 222 5.74 21.47 -10.58
N ILE A 223 4.71 20.63 -10.51
CA ILE A 223 3.41 21.01 -9.94
C ILE A 223 3.58 21.40 -8.46
N LEU A 224 4.32 20.59 -7.69
CA LEU A 224 4.63 20.88 -6.29
C LEU A 224 5.45 22.16 -6.12
N ASP A 225 6.51 22.35 -6.93
CA ASP A 225 7.32 23.58 -6.89
C ASP A 225 6.46 24.83 -7.13
N ARG A 226 5.51 24.75 -8.08
CA ARG A 226 4.58 25.84 -8.34
C ARG A 226 3.59 26.04 -7.19
N ALA A 227 3.06 24.97 -6.60
CA ALA A 227 2.22 25.07 -5.40
C ALA A 227 2.95 25.74 -4.22
N PHE A 228 4.23 25.42 -4.01
CA PHE A 228 5.05 26.06 -2.97
C PHE A 228 5.25 27.56 -3.23
N ALA A 229 5.49 27.93 -4.50
CA ALA A 229 5.65 29.32 -4.89
C ALA A 229 4.34 30.11 -4.72
N GLU A 230 3.21 29.56 -5.19
CA GLU A 230 1.89 30.19 -5.13
C GLU A 230 1.36 30.30 -3.70
N ALA A 231 1.66 29.34 -2.82
CA ALA A 231 1.29 29.41 -1.41
C ALA A 231 2.02 30.54 -0.65
N ALA A 232 3.12 31.08 -1.20
CA ALA A 232 3.87 32.22 -0.65
C ALA A 232 4.28 32.06 0.83
N VAL A 233 4.56 30.83 1.26
CA VAL A 233 5.01 30.48 2.62
C VAL A 233 6.36 29.78 2.59
N ARG A 234 7.07 29.78 3.72
CA ARG A 234 8.28 28.96 3.90
C ARG A 234 7.94 27.71 4.73
N PRO A 235 8.46 26.53 4.37
CA PRO A 235 8.24 25.31 5.15
C PRO A 235 8.91 25.45 6.51
N PRO A 236 8.36 24.89 7.61
CA PRO A 236 9.06 24.89 8.89
C PRO A 236 10.36 24.08 8.81
N ARG A 237 11.27 24.29 9.76
CA ARG A 237 12.41 23.39 9.95
C ARG A 237 11.89 22.19 10.73
N MET A 238 11.81 21.02 10.10
CA MET A 238 11.54 19.78 10.82
C MET A 238 12.81 19.40 11.59
N GLY A 239 12.66 19.01 12.86
CA GLY A 239 13.81 18.68 13.72
C GLY A 239 14.59 17.46 13.23
N ASP A 240 15.89 17.44 13.54
CA ASP A 240 16.84 16.39 13.13
C ASP A 240 16.69 15.07 13.94
N ASP A 241 15.62 14.90 14.74
CA ASP A 241 15.38 13.66 15.50
C ASP A 241 14.83 12.55 14.58
N LEU A 242 15.64 12.21 13.60
CA LEU A 242 15.45 11.08 12.71
C LEU A 242 15.42 9.77 13.50
N GLN A 243 16.04 9.71 14.68
CA GLN A 243 16.11 8.49 15.50
C GLN A 243 14.75 8.14 16.10
N GLY A 244 14.03 9.13 16.67
CA GLY A 244 12.64 8.97 17.08
C GLY A 244 11.72 8.63 15.91
N PHE A 245 11.93 9.27 14.75
CA PHE A 245 11.19 8.97 13.52
C PHE A 245 11.41 7.53 13.01
N PHE A 246 12.66 7.03 13.02
CA PHE A 246 12.99 5.67 12.60
C PHE A 246 12.47 4.59 13.56
N LEU A 247 12.41 4.88 14.86
CA LEU A 247 11.74 4.02 15.84
C LEU A 247 10.22 3.93 15.57
N ALA A 248 9.60 5.03 15.13
CA ALA A 248 8.18 5.09 14.76
C ALA A 248 7.85 4.54 13.36
N LEU A 249 8.83 4.08 12.58
CA LEU A 249 8.60 3.63 11.20
C LEU A 249 8.03 2.19 11.08
N GLU A 250 7.89 1.48 12.20
CA GLU A 250 7.08 0.24 12.31
C GLU A 250 7.42 -0.81 11.23
N ILE A 251 8.69 -0.88 10.84
CA ILE A 251 9.18 -1.65 9.70
C ILE A 251 8.66 -3.11 9.68
N PRO A 252 8.58 -3.84 10.83
CA PRO A 252 8.01 -5.18 10.86
C PRO A 252 6.53 -5.25 10.41
N ILE A 253 5.69 -4.30 10.83
CA ILE A 253 4.26 -4.25 10.48
C ILE A 253 4.10 -3.87 9.00
N GLN A 254 4.90 -2.92 8.53
CA GLN A 254 4.87 -2.49 7.13
C GLN A 254 5.27 -3.60 6.15
N ALA A 255 6.21 -4.47 6.53
CA ALA A 255 6.58 -5.64 5.74
C ALA A 255 5.42 -6.66 5.64
N VAL A 256 4.62 -6.82 6.70
CA VAL A 256 3.41 -7.65 6.68
C VAL A 256 2.36 -7.05 5.75
N LEU A 257 2.04 -5.76 5.90
CA LEU A 257 1.07 -5.07 5.04
C LEU A 257 1.44 -5.17 3.56
N LYS A 258 2.71 -4.96 3.21
CA LYS A 258 3.22 -5.12 1.84
C LYS A 258 3.09 -6.56 1.31
N THR A 259 3.28 -7.55 2.19
CA THR A 259 3.07 -8.97 1.85
C THR A 259 1.59 -9.28 1.61
N MET A 260 0.71 -8.69 2.41
CA MET A 260 -0.73 -8.84 2.27
C MET A 260 -1.25 -8.21 0.98
N ASP A 261 -0.88 -6.96 0.70
CA ASP A 261 -1.22 -6.28 -0.56
C ASP A 261 -0.77 -7.13 -1.75
N ASN A 262 0.44 -7.69 -1.67
CA ASN A 262 0.96 -8.59 -2.69
C ASN A 262 0.13 -9.86 -2.87
N ALA A 263 -0.32 -10.48 -1.77
CA ALA A 263 -1.14 -11.68 -1.82
C ALA A 263 -2.54 -11.37 -2.37
N ALA A 264 -3.13 -10.21 -2.02
CA ALA A 264 -4.41 -9.76 -2.56
C ALA A 264 -4.34 -9.55 -4.08
N SER A 265 -3.36 -8.77 -4.57
CA SER A 265 -3.15 -8.57 -6.01
C SER A 265 -2.91 -9.90 -6.74
N ARG A 266 -2.16 -10.82 -6.13
CA ARG A 266 -1.93 -12.16 -6.72
C ARG A 266 -3.22 -12.94 -6.90
N ARG A 267 -4.06 -13.03 -5.86
CA ARG A 267 -5.34 -13.76 -5.91
C ARG A 267 -6.27 -13.18 -6.98
N GLU A 268 -6.33 -11.85 -7.05
CA GLU A 268 -7.14 -11.13 -8.04
C GLU A 268 -6.67 -11.43 -9.47
N VAL A 269 -5.38 -11.28 -9.75
CA VAL A 269 -4.79 -11.52 -11.07
C VAL A 269 -4.88 -13.00 -11.47
N GLU A 270 -4.70 -13.94 -10.54
CA GLU A 270 -4.89 -15.38 -10.77
C GLU A 270 -6.35 -15.70 -11.11
N ALA A 271 -7.32 -15.10 -10.42
CA ALA A 271 -8.74 -15.28 -10.71
C ALA A 271 -9.12 -14.75 -12.10
N GLN A 272 -8.61 -13.57 -12.46
CA GLN A 272 -8.78 -12.99 -13.80
C GLN A 272 -8.15 -13.85 -14.89
N TYR A 273 -6.93 -14.34 -14.65
CA TYR A 273 -6.25 -15.21 -15.60
C TYR A 273 -7.00 -16.53 -15.83
N GLU A 274 -7.53 -17.16 -14.77
CA GLU A 274 -8.31 -18.39 -14.90
C GLU A 274 -9.68 -18.14 -15.58
N GLU A 275 -10.35 -17.03 -15.30
CA GLU A 275 -11.56 -16.64 -16.05
C GLU A 275 -11.26 -16.43 -17.54
N TYR A 276 -10.17 -15.71 -17.84
CA TYR A 276 -9.72 -15.47 -19.20
C TYR A 276 -9.37 -16.76 -19.93
N ARG A 277 -8.62 -17.68 -19.30
CA ARG A 277 -8.30 -18.99 -19.91
C ARG A 277 -9.53 -19.82 -20.21
N ARG A 278 -10.55 -19.77 -19.33
CA ARG A 278 -11.78 -20.55 -19.49
C ARG A 278 -12.72 -19.95 -20.53
N THR A 279 -12.80 -18.63 -20.61
CA THR A 279 -13.87 -17.96 -21.36
C THR A 279 -13.38 -17.10 -22.52
N GLY A 280 -12.10 -16.76 -22.58
CA GLY A 280 -11.54 -15.77 -23.49
C GLY A 280 -11.77 -14.32 -23.04
N LYS A 281 -12.30 -14.07 -21.84
CA LYS A 281 -12.63 -12.74 -21.34
C LYS A 281 -12.58 -12.64 -19.81
N VAL A 282 -12.47 -11.43 -19.29
CA VAL A 282 -12.62 -11.12 -17.86
C VAL A 282 -13.87 -10.26 -17.69
N ARG A 283 -14.85 -10.75 -16.93
CA ARG A 283 -16.11 -10.02 -16.65
C ARG A 283 -16.51 -10.17 -15.19
N THR A 284 -16.50 -11.41 -14.72
CA THR A 284 -16.93 -11.78 -13.36
C THR A 284 -15.92 -11.27 -12.33
N THR A 285 -14.65 -11.53 -12.60
CA THR A 285 -13.49 -11.19 -11.75
C THR A 285 -12.87 -9.84 -12.07
N LEU A 286 -13.50 -9.05 -12.96
CA LEU A 286 -13.11 -7.68 -13.25
C LEU A 286 -13.26 -6.81 -11.99
N GLY A 287 -12.31 -5.91 -11.75
CA GLY A 287 -12.32 -4.97 -10.61
C GLY A 287 -13.55 -4.06 -10.62
N ASP A 288 -13.91 -3.53 -9.45
CA ASP A 288 -15.07 -2.63 -9.33
C ASP A 288 -14.85 -1.29 -10.04
N ASP A 289 -13.60 -0.82 -10.03
CA ASP A 289 -13.09 0.32 -10.79
C ASP A 289 -13.25 0.12 -12.29
N ASP A 290 -12.68 -0.96 -12.82
CA ASP A 290 -12.74 -1.32 -14.24
C ASP A 290 -14.19 -1.52 -14.69
N LYS A 291 -15.03 -2.17 -13.88
CA LYS A 291 -16.47 -2.32 -14.15
C LYS A 291 -17.17 -0.98 -14.27
N ALA A 292 -16.91 -0.06 -13.33
CA ALA A 292 -17.55 1.25 -13.31
C ALA A 292 -17.12 2.11 -14.51
N VAL A 293 -15.81 2.17 -14.81
CA VAL A 293 -15.30 2.93 -15.96
C VAL A 293 -15.84 2.33 -17.27
N ARG A 294 -15.82 1.00 -17.42
CA ARG A 294 -16.36 0.30 -18.59
C ARG A 294 -17.85 0.59 -18.80
N GLU A 295 -18.66 0.58 -17.74
CA GLU A 295 -20.09 0.89 -17.82
C GLU A 295 -20.32 2.35 -18.23
N MET A 296 -19.65 3.30 -17.57
CA MET A 296 -19.76 4.72 -17.90
C MET A 296 -19.27 5.01 -19.33
N HIS A 297 -18.19 4.37 -19.79
CA HIS A 297 -17.68 4.49 -21.16
C HIS A 297 -18.69 3.98 -22.19
N ALA A 298 -19.30 2.82 -21.94
CA ALA A 298 -20.33 2.24 -22.80
C ALA A 298 -21.52 3.21 -22.99
N LEU A 299 -22.00 3.79 -21.88
CA LEU A 299 -23.17 4.67 -21.86
C LEU A 299 -22.85 6.07 -22.40
N GLU A 300 -21.74 6.66 -21.98
CA GLU A 300 -21.43 8.06 -22.23
C GLU A 300 -20.68 8.30 -23.55
N VAL A 301 -19.82 7.36 -23.94
CA VAL A 301 -18.97 7.51 -25.13
C VAL A 301 -19.52 6.68 -26.28
N LEU A 302 -19.66 5.36 -26.08
CA LEU A 302 -20.08 4.45 -27.15
C LEU A 302 -21.58 4.52 -27.45
N LYS A 303 -22.38 5.11 -26.55
CA LYS A 303 -23.85 5.17 -26.65
C LYS A 303 -24.47 3.79 -26.90
N SER A 304 -23.94 2.79 -26.20
CA SER A 304 -24.23 1.37 -26.42
C SER A 304 -24.52 0.68 -25.08
N PRO A 305 -25.49 -0.26 -25.02
CA PRO A 305 -25.72 -1.04 -23.82
C PRO A 305 -24.51 -1.93 -23.49
N LEU A 306 -24.29 -2.17 -22.20
CA LEU A 306 -23.17 -2.99 -21.71
C LEU A 306 -23.19 -4.42 -22.29
N SER A 307 -24.37 -4.96 -22.60
CA SER A 307 -24.54 -6.27 -23.25
C SER A 307 -23.82 -6.38 -24.60
N ASN A 308 -23.70 -5.27 -25.35
CA ASN A 308 -22.97 -5.27 -26.62
C ASN A 308 -21.46 -5.41 -26.38
N LEU A 309 -20.93 -4.74 -25.35
CA LEU A 309 -19.54 -4.93 -24.94
C LEU A 309 -19.34 -6.34 -24.40
N ASP A 310 -20.27 -6.87 -23.62
CA ASP A 310 -20.21 -8.24 -23.11
C ASP A 310 -20.08 -9.28 -24.23
N ALA A 311 -20.80 -9.08 -25.34
CA ALA A 311 -20.73 -9.91 -26.53
C ALA A 311 -19.49 -9.65 -27.43
N LYS A 312 -18.77 -8.54 -27.22
CA LYS A 312 -17.56 -8.21 -27.98
C LYS A 312 -16.38 -9.04 -27.46
N TRP A 313 -15.79 -9.83 -28.34
CA TRP A 313 -14.58 -10.58 -28.02
C TRP A 313 -13.34 -9.67 -28.07
N PRO A 314 -12.46 -9.72 -27.05
CA PRO A 314 -11.17 -9.04 -27.14
C PRO A 314 -10.34 -9.68 -28.25
N ARG A 315 -9.54 -8.88 -28.96
CA ARG A 315 -8.49 -9.40 -29.83
C ARG A 315 -7.41 -10.12 -29.00
N GLU A 316 -6.50 -10.79 -29.70
CA GLU A 316 -5.33 -11.40 -29.08
C GLU A 316 -4.48 -10.35 -28.35
N ILE A 317 -4.18 -10.65 -27.08
CA ILE A 317 -3.27 -9.89 -26.20
C ILE A 317 -1.89 -10.54 -26.25
N GLY A 318 -0.83 -9.77 -25.98
CA GLY A 318 0.53 -10.32 -25.91
C GLY A 318 1.06 -10.87 -27.23
N ALA A 319 0.45 -10.51 -28.37
CA ALA A 319 0.81 -11.01 -29.70
C ALA A 319 2.26 -10.69 -30.12
N LYS A 320 2.90 -9.69 -29.50
CA LYS A 320 4.30 -9.28 -29.73
C LYS A 320 5.17 -9.50 -28.49
N ALA A 321 4.69 -10.24 -27.50
CA ALA A 321 5.42 -10.45 -26.26
C ALA A 321 6.78 -11.13 -26.52
N GLY A 322 7.86 -10.44 -26.17
CA GLY A 322 9.23 -10.91 -26.39
C GLY A 322 9.81 -10.61 -27.77
N GLU A 323 9.06 -9.94 -28.65
CA GLU A 323 9.55 -9.39 -29.92
C GLU A 323 10.11 -7.96 -29.78
N GLY A 324 9.99 -7.38 -28.57
CA GLY A 324 10.49 -6.04 -28.25
C GLY A 324 12.01 -5.90 -28.27
N ALA A 325 12.50 -4.74 -27.79
CA ALA A 325 13.92 -4.46 -27.69
C ALA A 325 14.74 -5.60 -27.02
N PRO A 326 16.03 -5.77 -27.38
CA PRO A 326 16.89 -6.73 -26.71
C PRO A 326 17.03 -6.37 -25.23
N ALA A 327 17.02 -7.39 -24.35
CA ALA A 327 17.14 -7.20 -22.91
C ALA A 327 18.38 -6.37 -22.55
N ARG A 328 18.21 -5.35 -21.71
CA ARG A 328 19.33 -4.56 -21.19
C ARG A 328 20.18 -5.42 -20.27
N ALA A 329 21.50 -5.28 -20.39
CA ALA A 329 22.42 -5.95 -19.46
C ALA A 329 22.23 -5.36 -18.06
N MET A 330 21.68 -6.14 -17.12
CA MET A 330 21.57 -5.67 -15.75
C MET A 330 22.97 -5.48 -15.16
N SER A 331 23.35 -4.25 -14.88
CA SER A 331 24.54 -3.96 -14.09
C SER A 331 24.29 -4.43 -12.67
N THR A 332 24.95 -5.51 -12.25
CA THR A 332 24.89 -6.07 -10.88
C THR A 332 25.58 -5.21 -9.83
N LYS A 333 25.94 -3.96 -10.16
CA LYS A 333 26.53 -3.02 -9.21
C LYS A 333 25.43 -2.49 -8.29
N ILE A 334 25.46 -2.96 -7.04
CA ILE A 334 24.71 -2.39 -5.91
C ILE A 334 24.87 -0.87 -5.95
N PRO A 335 23.78 -0.08 -5.96
CA PRO A 335 23.89 1.38 -5.98
C PRO A 335 24.63 1.85 -4.73
N ALA A 336 25.80 2.43 -4.92
CA ALA A 336 26.45 3.21 -3.87
C ALA A 336 25.53 4.39 -3.55
N ILE A 337 25.25 4.60 -2.27
CA ILE A 337 24.56 5.78 -1.75
C ILE A 337 25.20 7.01 -2.41
N PRO A 338 24.44 7.84 -3.15
CA PRO A 338 25.05 8.94 -3.88
C PRO A 338 25.59 9.97 -2.87
N ARG A 339 26.91 10.02 -2.74
CA ARG A 339 27.61 11.20 -2.23
C ARG A 339 27.26 12.34 -3.18
N ALA A 340 26.73 13.43 -2.62
CA ALA A 340 26.40 14.64 -3.34
C ALA A 340 27.59 15.06 -4.22
N ARG A 341 27.43 14.95 -5.53
CA ARG A 341 28.36 15.54 -6.50
C ARG A 341 27.57 16.53 -7.33
N GLN A 342 27.97 17.77 -7.20
CA GLN A 342 27.46 18.91 -7.96
C GLN A 342 27.37 18.57 -9.44
N THR A 343 26.27 19.00 -10.04
CA THR A 343 26.00 19.03 -11.48
C THR A 343 27.21 19.58 -12.23
N ARG A 344 27.86 18.71 -13.01
CA ARG A 344 28.76 19.12 -14.09
C ARG A 344 28.17 18.64 -15.41
N THR A 345 27.72 19.59 -16.20
CA THR A 345 27.66 19.46 -17.65
C THR A 345 29.08 19.50 -18.23
N ILE A 346 29.23 18.97 -19.45
CA ILE A 346 30.18 19.28 -20.55
C ILE A 346 30.85 18.02 -21.14
N ASP A 347 30.97 18.08 -22.47
CA ASP A 347 31.31 17.13 -23.55
C ASP A 347 32.62 16.32 -23.53
N LEU A 348 32.55 15.33 -24.43
CA LEU A 348 33.41 14.22 -24.88
C LEU A 348 34.91 14.50 -25.15
N ALA A 349 35.79 13.66 -24.57
CA ALA A 349 36.93 12.99 -25.24
C ALA A 349 37.63 11.96 -24.30
N PRO A 350 38.25 10.88 -24.81
CA PRO A 350 38.52 9.66 -24.02
C PRO A 350 39.97 9.53 -23.55
N LYS A 351 40.20 8.80 -22.44
CA LYS A 351 41.50 8.15 -22.17
C LYS A 351 41.46 6.96 -21.20
N ALA A 352 42.06 5.87 -21.70
CA ALA A 352 42.93 4.87 -21.07
C ALA A 352 42.44 4.00 -19.88
N GLU A 353 42.45 2.70 -20.14
CA GLU A 353 42.29 1.56 -19.22
C GLU A 353 43.49 1.35 -18.29
N LEU A 354 43.24 0.66 -17.17
CA LEU A 354 44.08 -0.30 -16.41
C LEU A 354 43.30 -0.73 -15.13
N PRO A 355 43.66 -1.81 -14.39
CA PRO A 355 43.49 -3.23 -14.68
C PRO A 355 42.60 -3.97 -13.65
N VAL A 356 42.26 -5.22 -14.00
CA VAL A 356 41.32 -6.15 -13.33
C VAL A 356 41.86 -6.69 -11.99
N ILE A 357 41.01 -6.73 -10.95
CA ILE A 357 41.21 -7.51 -9.72
C ILE A 357 40.10 -8.56 -9.62
N ALA A 358 40.51 -9.81 -9.38
CA ALA A 358 39.67 -11.01 -9.39
C ALA A 358 38.66 -11.09 -8.21
N PRO A 359 37.51 -11.78 -8.38
CA PRO A 359 36.49 -11.92 -7.34
C PRO A 359 36.74 -13.10 -6.38
N ALA A 360 36.34 -12.93 -5.12
CA ALA A 360 36.28 -13.97 -4.09
C ALA A 360 34.95 -14.77 -4.16
N PRO A 361 34.89 -16.00 -3.60
CA PRO A 361 33.90 -17.01 -3.99
C PRO A 361 32.54 -16.90 -3.26
N VAL A 362 31.51 -17.40 -3.95
CA VAL A 362 30.09 -17.45 -3.56
C VAL A 362 29.83 -18.66 -2.64
N PRO A 363 29.00 -18.55 -1.57
CA PRO A 363 28.59 -19.71 -0.78
C PRO A 363 27.41 -20.46 -1.42
N GLU A 364 27.48 -21.80 -1.36
CA GLU A 364 26.53 -22.75 -1.96
C GLU A 364 25.11 -22.73 -1.35
N PRO A 365 24.06 -23.04 -2.14
CA PRO A 365 22.68 -23.07 -1.67
C PRO A 365 22.32 -24.37 -0.93
N LYS A 366 21.65 -24.23 0.24
CA LYS A 366 21.07 -25.34 0.99
C LYS A 366 19.79 -25.86 0.33
N GLN A 367 19.69 -27.18 0.19
CA GLN A 367 18.58 -27.93 -0.39
C GLN A 367 17.25 -27.74 0.35
N VAL A 368 16.19 -27.45 -0.41
CA VAL A 368 14.79 -27.39 0.05
C VAL A 368 14.18 -28.79 -0.02
N LYS A 369 13.66 -29.29 1.11
CA LYS A 369 12.89 -30.54 1.16
C LYS A 369 11.47 -30.31 0.62
N GLN A 370 11.07 -31.11 -0.37
CA GLN A 370 9.73 -31.12 -0.98
C GLN A 370 8.66 -31.53 0.05
N GLN A 371 7.59 -30.74 0.16
CA GLN A 371 6.36 -31.09 0.88
C GLN A 371 5.25 -31.44 -0.12
N ALA A 372 4.34 -32.33 0.30
CA ALA A 372 3.28 -32.95 -0.48
C ALA A 372 2.23 -31.95 -1.04
N PRO A 373 1.40 -32.36 -2.03
CA PRO A 373 0.52 -31.47 -2.80
C PRO A 373 -0.56 -30.76 -1.97
N ARG A 374 -0.84 -29.52 -2.39
CA ARG A 374 -1.69 -28.52 -1.73
C ARG A 374 -3.16 -28.69 -2.16
N GLU A 375 -4.09 -28.79 -1.22
CA GLU A 375 -5.55 -28.81 -1.49
C GLU A 375 -6.19 -27.39 -1.48
N LEU A 376 -5.50 -26.40 -0.91
CA LEU A 376 -5.95 -25.00 -0.85
C LEU A 376 -5.26 -24.15 -1.93
N PRO A 377 -5.90 -23.08 -2.45
CA PRO A 377 -5.28 -22.16 -3.40
C PRO A 377 -3.93 -21.64 -2.92
N GLU A 378 -3.01 -21.40 -3.85
CA GLU A 378 -1.69 -20.89 -3.54
C GLU A 378 -1.79 -19.48 -2.94
N GLY A 379 -1.49 -19.32 -1.64
CA GLY A 379 -1.56 -18.03 -0.93
C GLY A 379 -2.76 -17.83 0.01
N ALA A 380 -3.66 -18.82 0.18
CA ALA A 380 -4.63 -18.80 1.28
C ALA A 380 -3.92 -18.90 2.65
N PRO A 381 -4.36 -18.17 3.71
CA PRO A 381 -3.74 -18.25 5.03
C PRO A 381 -3.81 -19.68 5.58
N LEU A 382 -2.70 -20.16 6.13
CA LEU A 382 -2.57 -21.53 6.63
C LEU A 382 -2.34 -21.52 8.13
N ALA A 383 -3.35 -21.98 8.87
CA ALA A 383 -3.22 -22.21 10.30
C ALA A 383 -2.14 -23.28 10.58
N LYS A 384 -1.32 -23.05 11.60
CA LYS A 384 -0.34 -24.04 12.06
C LYS A 384 -1.07 -25.31 12.52
N ARG A 385 -0.66 -26.45 11.97
CA ARG A 385 -1.20 -27.77 12.38
C ARG A 385 -0.66 -28.14 13.77
N GLU A 386 -1.38 -27.77 14.81
CA GLU A 386 -1.04 -28.08 16.20
C GLU A 386 -1.73 -29.37 16.65
N LYS A 387 -0.96 -30.41 17.03
CA LYS A 387 -1.54 -31.66 17.54
C LYS A 387 -2.31 -31.43 18.85
N THR A 388 -1.75 -30.62 19.73
CA THR A 388 -2.30 -30.26 21.04
C THR A 388 -2.39 -28.75 21.14
N LEU A 389 -3.54 -28.23 21.58
CA LEU A 389 -3.70 -26.80 21.84
C LEU A 389 -2.77 -26.36 22.99
N PRO A 390 -2.21 -25.14 22.93
CA PRO A 390 -1.50 -24.56 24.07
C PRO A 390 -2.45 -24.37 25.27
N LYS A 391 -1.90 -24.06 26.44
CA LYS A 391 -2.73 -23.70 27.60
C LYS A 391 -3.34 -22.30 27.40
N PHE A 392 -4.49 -22.07 28.03
CA PHE A 392 -5.01 -20.72 28.21
C PHE A 392 -3.99 -19.88 28.99
N THR A 393 -3.84 -18.63 28.58
CA THR A 393 -2.86 -17.71 29.18
C THR A 393 -3.41 -17.05 30.43
N LEU A 394 -4.73 -17.03 30.58
CA LEU A 394 -5.46 -16.46 31.71
C LEU A 394 -6.54 -17.42 32.19
N ASN A 395 -6.96 -17.27 33.45
CA ASN A 395 -8.10 -17.99 34.03
C ASN A 395 -8.87 -17.04 34.96
N GLU A 396 -10.12 -17.41 35.27
CA GLU A 396 -11.05 -16.61 36.09
C GLU A 396 -10.52 -16.22 37.47
N GLY A 397 -9.77 -17.12 38.12
CA GLY A 397 -9.20 -16.88 39.45
C GLY A 397 -7.92 -16.04 39.44
N ALA A 398 -7.40 -15.66 38.27
CA ALA A 398 -6.20 -14.84 38.19
C ALA A 398 -6.46 -13.42 38.73
N PRO A 399 -5.46 -12.77 39.33
CA PRO A 399 -5.57 -11.35 39.74
C PRO A 399 -5.87 -10.44 38.56
N VAL A 400 -6.69 -9.39 38.77
CA VAL A 400 -7.12 -8.46 37.72
C VAL A 400 -5.96 -7.75 37.01
N VAL A 401 -4.81 -7.57 37.69
CA VAL A 401 -3.58 -7.02 37.09
C VAL A 401 -2.99 -7.87 35.96
N GLN A 402 -3.41 -9.13 35.82
CA GLN A 402 -3.00 -10.00 34.72
C GLN A 402 -3.88 -9.85 33.46
N ALA A 403 -5.01 -9.15 33.56
CA ALA A 403 -5.84 -8.85 32.40
C ALA A 403 -5.04 -8.01 31.39
N PRO A 404 -5.23 -8.22 30.07
CA PRO A 404 -4.59 -7.38 29.07
C PRO A 404 -4.95 -5.89 29.27
N SER A 405 -4.00 -4.99 28.96
CA SER A 405 -4.13 -3.53 29.12
C SER A 405 -4.32 -3.00 30.55
N ILE A 406 -4.40 -3.85 31.58
CA ILE A 406 -4.53 -3.42 32.97
C ILE A 406 -3.16 -3.44 33.67
N GLY A 407 -2.60 -2.26 33.89
CA GLY A 407 -1.36 -2.11 34.66
C GLY A 407 -1.57 -2.05 36.17
N PRO A 408 -0.50 -2.10 36.99
CA PRO A 408 -0.60 -2.13 38.46
C PRO A 408 -1.37 -0.96 39.09
N LYS A 409 -1.34 0.23 38.45
CA LYS A 409 -2.08 1.41 38.93
C LYS A 409 -3.58 1.27 38.68
N THR A 410 -3.98 0.75 37.52
CA THR A 410 -5.37 0.51 37.15
C THR A 410 -5.95 -0.63 37.98
N ALA A 411 -5.19 -1.71 38.16
CA ALA A 411 -5.57 -2.83 39.02
C ALA A 411 -5.91 -2.37 40.45
N LYS A 412 -5.07 -1.53 41.07
CA LYS A 412 -5.35 -0.97 42.41
C LYS A 412 -6.67 -0.18 42.49
N ARG A 413 -7.09 0.47 41.39
CA ARG A 413 -8.37 1.19 41.34
C ARG A 413 -9.54 0.22 41.24
N LEU A 414 -9.41 -0.81 40.40
CA LEU A 414 -10.39 -1.89 40.26
C LEU A 414 -10.57 -2.66 41.58
N GLU A 415 -9.47 -2.98 42.26
CA GLU A 415 -9.48 -3.66 43.56
C GLU A 415 -10.19 -2.83 44.63
N ALA A 416 -10.09 -1.49 44.57
CA ALA A 416 -10.75 -0.58 45.51
C ALA A 416 -12.28 -0.56 45.37
N VAL A 417 -12.81 -0.90 44.18
CA VAL A 417 -14.25 -1.06 43.91
C VAL A 417 -14.70 -2.52 43.97
N GLY A 418 -13.86 -3.41 44.51
CA GLY A 418 -14.20 -4.82 44.73
C GLY A 418 -13.80 -5.79 43.61
N VAL A 419 -13.20 -5.30 42.52
CA VAL A 419 -12.81 -6.11 41.36
C VAL A 419 -11.37 -6.61 41.53
N LYS A 420 -11.20 -7.84 42.03
CA LYS A 420 -9.88 -8.39 42.39
C LYS A 420 -9.41 -9.47 41.43
N THR A 421 -10.33 -10.21 40.84
CA THR A 421 -10.07 -11.34 39.95
C THR A 421 -10.58 -11.07 38.53
N ILE A 422 -10.21 -11.94 37.59
CA ILE A 422 -10.74 -11.89 36.23
C ILE A 422 -12.25 -12.19 36.22
N ALA A 423 -12.73 -13.10 37.06
CA ALA A 423 -14.16 -13.33 37.23
C ALA A 423 -14.90 -12.06 37.67
N ASP A 424 -14.35 -11.34 38.67
CA ASP A 424 -14.95 -10.08 39.12
C ASP A 424 -14.98 -9.02 38.01
N LEU A 425 -13.93 -8.98 37.17
CA LEU A 425 -13.86 -8.04 36.05
C LEU A 425 -14.91 -8.38 34.98
N LEU A 426 -15.07 -9.67 34.65
CA LEU A 426 -16.04 -10.11 33.65
C LEU A 426 -17.49 -9.86 34.11
N ALA A 427 -17.78 -10.08 35.39
CA ALA A 427 -19.10 -9.86 35.98
C ALA A 427 -19.42 -8.38 36.29
N LEU A 428 -18.44 -7.47 36.20
CA LEU A 428 -18.61 -6.06 36.48
C LEU A 428 -19.58 -5.41 35.48
N ASN A 429 -20.62 -4.73 35.96
CA ASN A 429 -21.37 -3.82 35.11
C ASN A 429 -20.50 -2.60 34.74
N ALA A 430 -20.29 -2.38 33.45
CA ALA A 430 -19.33 -1.39 32.96
C ALA A 430 -19.75 0.07 33.29
N GLU A 431 -21.04 0.37 33.23
CA GLU A 431 -21.59 1.68 33.60
C GLU A 431 -21.43 1.96 35.09
N ASP A 432 -21.72 0.97 35.94
CA ASP A 432 -21.52 1.09 37.39
C ASP A 432 -20.02 1.21 37.73
N GLY A 433 -19.17 0.46 37.03
CA GLY A 433 -17.72 0.52 37.19
C GLY A 433 -17.14 1.89 36.82
N GLU A 434 -17.59 2.51 35.74
CA GLU A 434 -17.20 3.87 35.35
C GLU A 434 -17.56 4.88 36.45
N GLN A 435 -18.77 4.78 37.01
CA GLN A 435 -19.24 5.67 38.08
C GLN A 435 -18.46 5.47 39.39
N GLN A 436 -18.18 4.24 39.77
CA GLN A 436 -17.53 3.92 41.05
C GLN A 436 -16.02 4.21 41.05
N ILE A 437 -15.33 3.98 39.92
CA ILE A 437 -13.89 4.22 39.81
C ILE A 437 -13.57 5.73 39.69
N ASP A 438 -14.52 6.51 39.17
CA ASP A 438 -14.48 7.98 39.01
C ASP A 438 -13.11 8.48 38.51
N ALA A 439 -12.65 7.90 37.41
CA ALA A 439 -11.41 8.28 36.77
C ALA A 439 -11.67 8.63 35.31
N ARG A 440 -11.37 9.88 34.92
CA ARG A 440 -11.65 10.43 33.57
C ARG A 440 -11.20 9.57 32.37
N HIS A 441 -10.21 8.69 32.56
CA HIS A 441 -9.66 7.84 31.50
C HIS A 441 -10.19 6.40 31.52
N ILE A 442 -11.10 6.06 32.43
CA ILE A 442 -11.70 4.73 32.60
C ILE A 442 -13.21 4.88 32.39
N SER A 443 -13.65 4.71 31.15
CA SER A 443 -15.08 4.75 30.80
C SER A 443 -15.68 3.35 30.72
N ALA A 444 -17.01 3.25 30.63
CA ALA A 444 -17.70 1.97 30.43
C ALA A 444 -17.21 1.25 29.15
N LYS A 445 -16.85 2.02 28.11
CA LYS A 445 -16.23 1.43 26.91
C LYS A 445 -14.87 0.79 27.23
N VAL A 446 -14.02 1.48 27.97
CA VAL A 446 -12.69 0.95 28.34
C VAL A 446 -12.82 -0.31 29.20
N ILE A 447 -13.80 -0.34 30.10
CA ILE A 447 -14.09 -1.53 30.92
C ILE A 447 -14.54 -2.70 30.03
N ARG A 448 -15.46 -2.47 29.09
CA ARG A 448 -15.86 -3.48 28.09
C ARG A 448 -14.68 -3.98 27.26
N ASP A 449 -13.80 -3.08 26.82
CA ASP A 449 -12.60 -3.47 26.08
C ASP A 449 -11.71 -4.41 26.95
N TRP A 450 -11.52 -4.12 28.23
CA TRP A 450 -10.78 -5.00 29.16
C TRP A 450 -11.47 -6.34 29.39
N GLN A 451 -12.80 -6.34 29.51
CA GLN A 451 -13.61 -7.55 29.66
C GLN A 451 -13.45 -8.45 28.43
N ALA A 452 -13.62 -7.92 27.23
CA ALA A 452 -13.42 -8.65 25.98
C ALA A 452 -11.99 -9.19 25.84
N GLN A 453 -10.98 -8.39 26.18
CA GLN A 453 -9.58 -8.82 26.13
C GLN A 453 -9.30 -9.96 27.13
N ALA A 454 -9.83 -9.87 28.35
CA ALA A 454 -9.71 -10.90 29.37
C ALA A 454 -10.47 -12.18 28.97
N LEU A 455 -11.67 -12.04 28.40
CA LEU A 455 -12.48 -13.13 27.90
C LEU A 455 -11.75 -13.91 26.80
N LEU A 456 -11.17 -13.22 25.81
CA LEU A 456 -10.36 -13.85 24.76
C LEU A 456 -9.14 -14.59 25.34
N ALA A 457 -8.45 -14.01 26.33
CA ALA A 457 -7.30 -14.66 26.98
C ALA A 457 -7.70 -15.92 27.79
N CYS A 458 -8.92 -15.95 28.32
CA CYS A 458 -9.48 -17.10 29.04
C CYS A 458 -10.07 -18.17 28.10
N THR A 459 -10.55 -17.79 26.92
CA THR A 459 -11.33 -18.68 26.03
C THR A 459 -10.58 -19.10 24.75
N VAL A 460 -9.50 -18.41 24.39
CA VAL A 460 -8.67 -18.75 23.22
C VAL A 460 -7.29 -19.25 23.68
N PRO A 461 -6.95 -20.54 23.42
CA PRO A 461 -5.69 -21.13 23.85
C PRO A 461 -4.46 -20.36 23.36
N GLY A 462 -3.50 -20.11 24.25
CA GLY A 462 -2.23 -19.47 23.91
C GLY A 462 -2.34 -18.02 23.43
N MET A 463 -3.49 -17.36 23.62
CA MET A 463 -3.73 -15.97 23.26
C MET A 463 -2.89 -15.03 24.12
N LYS A 464 -1.95 -14.31 23.51
CA LYS A 464 -1.09 -13.36 24.26
C LYS A 464 -1.84 -12.05 24.51
N SER A 465 -1.44 -11.34 25.56
CA SER A 465 -2.03 -10.04 25.94
C SER A 465 -2.15 -9.04 24.78
N ARG A 466 -1.09 -8.88 23.97
CA ARG A 466 -1.10 -7.98 22.80
C ARG A 466 -2.01 -8.47 21.65
N GLU A 467 -2.18 -9.77 21.51
CA GLU A 467 -3.01 -10.39 20.48
C GLU A 467 -4.50 -10.16 20.85
N ALA A 468 -4.86 -10.32 22.13
CA ALA A 468 -6.20 -9.99 22.64
C ALA A 468 -6.52 -8.49 22.48
N GLN A 469 -5.56 -7.61 22.77
CA GLN A 469 -5.71 -6.16 22.54
C GLN A 469 -6.01 -5.84 21.07
N ALA A 470 -5.24 -6.41 20.15
CA ALA A 470 -5.41 -6.20 18.72
C ALA A 470 -6.77 -6.69 18.23
N LEU A 471 -7.23 -7.85 18.71
CA LEU A 471 -8.52 -8.41 18.34
C LEU A 471 -9.69 -7.52 18.77
N VAL A 472 -9.69 -7.04 20.02
CA VAL A 472 -10.73 -6.14 20.53
C VAL A 472 -10.72 -4.80 19.80
N ALA A 473 -9.54 -4.28 19.47
CA ALA A 473 -9.44 -3.07 18.64
C ALA A 473 -10.01 -3.26 17.21
N CYS A 474 -10.04 -4.49 16.71
CA CYS A 474 -10.71 -4.87 15.47
C CYS A 474 -12.19 -5.27 15.64
N GLY A 475 -12.77 -5.06 16.83
CA GLY A 475 -14.18 -5.40 17.12
C GLY A 475 -14.45 -6.88 17.36
N ILE A 476 -13.41 -7.69 17.60
CA ILE A 476 -13.55 -9.10 17.96
C ILE A 476 -13.58 -9.20 19.48
N GLU A 477 -14.77 -9.44 20.04
CA GLU A 477 -14.99 -9.39 21.48
C GLU A 477 -14.91 -10.75 22.18
N ASP A 478 -15.12 -11.85 21.44
CA ASP A 478 -15.13 -13.20 21.99
C ASP A 478 -14.59 -14.28 21.03
N ALA A 479 -14.49 -15.52 21.52
CA ALA A 479 -13.98 -16.65 20.75
C ALA A 479 -14.89 -17.03 19.56
N ASN A 480 -16.21 -16.80 19.64
CA ASN A 480 -17.13 -17.11 18.56
C ASN A 480 -16.98 -16.12 17.40
N ALA A 481 -16.90 -14.82 17.71
CA ALA A 481 -16.61 -13.76 16.76
C ALA A 481 -15.26 -14.01 16.08
N LEU A 482 -14.24 -14.41 16.83
CA LEU A 482 -12.94 -14.78 16.27
C LEU A 482 -13.06 -16.01 15.35
N ALA A 483 -13.77 -17.06 15.77
CA ALA A 483 -13.94 -18.28 14.98
C ALA A 483 -14.68 -18.04 13.64
N ALA A 484 -15.54 -17.02 13.58
CA ALA A 484 -16.29 -16.64 12.39
C ALA A 484 -15.54 -15.67 11.45
N SER A 485 -14.38 -15.16 11.86
CA SER A 485 -13.65 -14.11 11.12
C SER A 485 -12.92 -14.63 9.87
N ASP A 486 -12.72 -13.76 8.88
CA ASP A 486 -11.79 -13.99 7.78
C ASP A 486 -10.36 -13.62 8.19
N ALA A 487 -9.42 -14.55 8.01
CA ALA A 487 -8.04 -14.36 8.45
C ALA A 487 -7.31 -13.23 7.69
N THR A 488 -7.66 -12.98 6.43
CA THR A 488 -7.00 -11.93 5.63
C THR A 488 -7.47 -10.55 6.10
N GLN A 489 -8.79 -10.35 6.17
CA GLN A 489 -9.38 -9.09 6.62
C GLN A 489 -8.99 -8.75 8.06
N LEU A 490 -9.04 -9.74 8.96
CA LEU A 490 -8.66 -9.54 10.35
C LEU A 490 -7.16 -9.23 10.50
N CYS A 491 -6.29 -9.88 9.73
CA CYS A 491 -4.87 -9.54 9.71
C CYS A 491 -4.62 -8.10 9.24
N GLU A 492 -5.44 -7.59 8.31
CA GLU A 492 -5.31 -6.23 7.81
C GLU A 492 -5.73 -5.23 8.89
N GLY A 493 -6.89 -5.46 9.52
CA GLY A 493 -7.35 -4.65 10.65
C GLY A 493 -6.34 -4.62 11.81
N VAL A 494 -5.78 -5.78 12.17
CA VAL A 494 -4.75 -5.88 13.21
C VAL A 494 -3.48 -5.14 12.83
N ALA A 495 -3.06 -5.23 11.56
CA ALA A 495 -1.90 -4.51 11.07
C ALA A 495 -2.16 -2.99 11.01
N GLN A 496 -3.35 -2.54 10.61
CA GLN A 496 -3.77 -1.14 10.63
C GLN A 496 -3.81 -0.58 12.07
N TRP A 497 -4.42 -1.29 13.03
CA TRP A 497 -4.39 -0.90 14.44
C TRP A 497 -2.95 -0.87 14.98
N GLY A 498 -2.10 -1.80 14.53
CA GLY A 498 -0.68 -1.82 14.85
C GLY A 498 0.07 -0.53 14.47
N LEU A 499 -0.46 0.28 13.54
CA LEU A 499 0.09 1.58 13.17
C LEU A 499 -0.35 2.75 14.09
N SER A 500 -1.25 2.49 15.03
CA SER A 500 -1.73 3.50 15.99
C SER A 500 -0.81 3.61 17.22
N ASP A 501 -0.86 4.75 17.92
CA ASP A 501 -0.11 4.95 19.17
C ASP A 501 -0.41 3.89 20.25
N GLU A 502 -1.63 3.35 20.25
CA GLU A 502 -2.01 2.25 21.14
C GLU A 502 -1.39 0.92 20.71
N GLY A 503 -1.54 0.57 19.43
CA GLY A 503 -0.94 -0.63 18.85
C GLY A 503 0.57 -0.68 19.03
N GLN A 504 1.27 0.42 18.73
CA GLN A 504 2.72 0.52 18.91
C GLN A 504 3.15 0.22 20.35
N ARG A 505 2.44 0.77 21.34
CA ARG A 505 2.73 0.51 22.77
C ARG A 505 2.51 -0.95 23.13
N ALA A 506 1.51 -1.60 22.55
CA ALA A 506 1.20 -3.02 22.79
C ALA A 506 2.20 -3.97 22.11
N TRP A 507 2.61 -3.67 20.87
CA TRP A 507 3.54 -4.50 20.09
C TRP A 507 4.99 -4.36 20.55
N GLY A 508 5.43 -3.16 20.89
CA GLY A 508 6.83 -2.89 21.22
C GLY A 508 7.77 -3.36 20.11
N ALA A 509 8.71 -4.26 20.43
CA ALA A 509 9.64 -4.87 19.47
C ALA A 509 9.17 -6.24 18.93
N ALA A 510 7.93 -6.66 19.24
CA ALA A 510 7.42 -7.95 18.78
C ALA A 510 7.21 -7.95 17.25
N PRO A 511 7.42 -9.10 16.58
CA PRO A 511 7.09 -9.21 15.16
C PRO A 511 5.59 -9.02 14.96
N ALA A 512 5.24 -8.32 13.88
CA ALA A 512 3.87 -8.15 13.45
C ALA A 512 3.25 -9.51 13.08
N PRO A 513 1.99 -9.76 13.44
CA PRO A 513 1.33 -11.03 13.13
C PRO A 513 1.13 -11.15 11.62
N THR A 514 1.36 -12.33 11.08
CA THR A 514 1.08 -12.66 9.68
C THR A 514 -0.34 -13.21 9.53
N ALA A 515 -0.84 -13.30 8.29
CA ALA A 515 -2.14 -13.92 8.02
C ALA A 515 -2.20 -15.39 8.53
N ASP A 516 -1.09 -16.11 8.51
CA ASP A 516 -0.98 -17.47 9.05
C ASP A 516 -1.06 -17.50 10.59
N ASP A 517 -0.52 -16.49 11.26
CA ASP A 517 -0.66 -16.36 12.72
C ASP A 517 -2.13 -16.09 13.10
N VAL A 518 -2.81 -15.20 12.38
CA VAL A 518 -4.24 -14.93 12.57
C VAL A 518 -5.09 -16.16 12.26
N ALA A 519 -4.81 -16.87 11.17
CA ALA A 519 -5.47 -18.14 10.85
C ALA A 519 -5.27 -19.17 11.97
N THR A 520 -4.09 -19.19 12.59
CA THR A 520 -3.82 -20.05 13.76
C THR A 520 -4.67 -19.64 14.96
N TRP A 521 -4.86 -18.34 15.23
CA TRP A 521 -5.73 -17.88 16.32
C TRP A 521 -7.20 -18.28 16.10
N ILE A 522 -7.70 -18.11 14.88
CA ILE A 522 -9.06 -18.52 14.48
C ILE A 522 -9.24 -20.03 14.67
N GLU A 523 -8.28 -20.84 14.25
CA GLU A 523 -8.34 -22.29 14.39
C GLU A 523 -8.32 -22.73 15.86
N ARG A 524 -7.50 -22.08 16.70
CA ARG A 524 -7.50 -22.35 18.14
C ARG A 524 -8.83 -22.02 18.79
N ALA A 525 -9.48 -20.92 18.39
CA ALA A 525 -10.81 -20.56 18.87
C ALA A 525 -11.86 -21.61 18.47
N LYS A 526 -11.90 -22.00 17.18
CA LYS A 526 -12.79 -23.07 16.67
C LYS A 526 -12.66 -24.36 17.47
N ARG A 527 -11.43 -24.81 17.71
CA ARG A 527 -11.18 -26.04 18.47
C ARG A 527 -11.54 -25.92 19.94
N ALA A 528 -11.27 -24.77 20.57
CA ALA A 528 -11.66 -24.54 21.97
C ALA A 528 -13.19 -24.58 22.14
N ILE A 529 -13.94 -24.02 21.19
CA ILE A 529 -15.41 -24.08 21.15
C ILE A 529 -15.88 -25.53 20.99
N GLN A 530 -15.32 -26.27 20.04
CA GLN A 530 -15.67 -27.68 19.80
C GLN A 530 -15.37 -28.59 21.00
N GLU A 531 -14.29 -28.31 21.74
CA GLU A 531 -13.91 -29.05 22.95
C GLU A 531 -14.72 -28.64 24.19
N GLY A 532 -15.64 -27.66 24.08
CA GLY A 532 -16.46 -27.17 25.20
C GLY A 532 -15.66 -26.43 26.28
N LYS A 533 -14.46 -25.94 25.93
CA LYS A 533 -13.51 -25.31 26.87
C LYS A 533 -13.64 -23.79 26.96
N THR A 534 -14.68 -23.21 26.36
CA THR A 534 -14.95 -21.76 26.35
C THR A 534 -15.87 -21.29 27.46
N ASN A 535 -16.28 -22.18 28.39
CA ASN A 535 -17.17 -21.82 29.48
C ASN A 535 -16.41 -21.01 30.53
N VAL A 536 -16.52 -19.69 30.42
CA VAL A 536 -16.16 -18.70 31.43
C VAL A 536 -17.49 -18.09 31.87
N ALA A 537 -17.75 -18.01 33.18
CA ALA A 537 -18.94 -17.37 33.71
C ALA A 537 -18.83 -15.86 33.45
N ALA A 538 -19.55 -15.40 32.42
CA ALA A 538 -19.73 -13.98 32.12
C ALA A 538 -20.71 -13.34 33.11
#